data_AF-A0A821UMS6-F1
#
_entry.id   AF-A0A821UMS6-F1
#
_cell.length_a   1.000
_cell.length_b   1.000
_cell.length_c   1.000
_cell.angle_alpha   90.00
_cell.angle_beta   90.00
_cell.angle_gamma   90.00
#
_symmetry.space_group_name_H-M   'P 1'
#
loop_
_entity.id
_entity.type
_entity.pdbx_description
1 polymer ?
#
loop_
_entity_poly.entity_id
_entity_poly.type
_entity_poly.pdbx_seq_one_letter_code
_entity_poly.pdbx_strand_id
1 'polypeptide(L)'
;MLWEGSIAIKERNGLYVQVEFMCNNCKSCTTLYSSPKMPTGRRHEINIRLAIGSTLCGLGRDGVMKLLGALNLPPPIQEHKYREAQEFVLDYIEKAQEQSMATAVEEAVAAAGGVRDLVVSGDGAWLTRGYSSLHGIAALCSTTANPKVIDTTWSSKNCSKCLGAESLRHTNFDLFSTFQENHECQLNFTGT
;
A
#
# COMPACT_ATOMS: atom_id res chain seq x y z
N MET A 1 -47.47 -11.90 2.93
CA MET A 1 -46.84 -13.10 2.37
C MET A 1 -45.36 -12.98 2.66
N LEU A 2 -44.85 -13.77 3.62
CA LEU A 2 -43.42 -13.78 3.94
C LEU A 2 -42.73 -14.67 2.90
N TRP A 3 -41.60 -14.22 2.36
CA TRP A 3 -40.82 -14.99 1.39
C TRP A 3 -40.34 -16.32 2.01
N GLU A 4 -40.62 -17.45 1.37
CA GLU A 4 -40.11 -18.77 1.75
C GLU A 4 -38.88 -19.13 0.91
N GLY A 5 -37.71 -18.81 1.43
CA GLY A 5 -36.44 -19.22 0.85
C GLY A 5 -35.33 -19.31 1.88
N SER A 6 -34.18 -19.82 1.44
CA SER A 6 -32.97 -19.91 2.25
C SER A 6 -31.94 -18.89 1.78
N ILE A 7 -31.20 -18.33 2.74
CA ILE A 7 -30.07 -17.43 2.49
C ILE A 7 -28.80 -18.14 2.95
N ALA A 8 -27.79 -18.19 2.09
CA ALA A 8 -26.51 -18.82 2.41
C ALA A 8 -25.34 -17.89 2.05
N ILE A 9 -24.33 -17.85 2.91
CA ILE A 9 -23.04 -17.22 2.58
C ILE A 9 -22.18 -18.27 1.88
N LYS A 10 -21.89 -18.07 0.60
CA LYS A 10 -21.09 -19.01 -0.21
C LYS A 10 -19.61 -18.77 -0.08
N GLU A 11 -19.21 -17.52 0.04
CA GLU A 11 -17.81 -17.13 0.15
C GLU A 11 -17.67 -15.92 1.07
N ARG A 12 -16.61 -15.91 1.86
CA ARG A 12 -16.14 -14.75 2.61
C ARG A 12 -14.64 -14.60 2.43
N ASN A 13 -14.20 -13.41 2.06
CA ASN A 13 -12.78 -13.09 1.88
C ASN A 13 -12.51 -11.67 2.39
N GLY A 14 -12.02 -11.55 3.62
CA GLY A 14 -11.96 -10.25 4.30
C GLY A 14 -13.37 -9.64 4.40
N LEU A 15 -13.53 -8.43 3.85
CA LEU A 15 -14.82 -7.73 3.81
C LEU A 15 -15.72 -8.14 2.63
N TYR A 16 -15.20 -8.88 1.66
CA TYR A 16 -16.01 -9.42 0.57
C TYR A 16 -16.90 -10.58 1.05
N VAL A 17 -18.14 -10.58 0.58
CA VAL A 17 -19.14 -11.62 0.85
C VAL A 17 -19.90 -11.93 -0.44
N GLN A 18 -20.05 -13.21 -0.73
CA GLN A 18 -21.00 -13.73 -1.70
C GLN A 18 -22.21 -14.33 -0.98
N VAL A 19 -23.40 -13.78 -1.24
CA VAL A 19 -24.66 -14.22 -0.65
C VAL A 19 -25.53 -14.86 -1.72
N GLU A 20 -26.02 -16.06 -1.44
CA GLU A 20 -26.94 -16.79 -2.31
C GLU A 20 -28.34 -16.81 -1.67
N PHE A 21 -29.34 -16.46 -2.48
CA PHE A 21 -30.76 -16.53 -2.15
C PHE A 21 -31.38 -17.65 -2.98
N MET A 22 -32.01 -18.61 -2.31
CA MET A 22 -32.67 -19.74 -2.96
C MET A 22 -34.14 -19.77 -2.59
N CYS A 23 -35.02 -19.78 -3.59
CA CYS A 23 -36.46 -19.97 -3.37
C CYS A 23 -36.74 -21.44 -3.05
N ASN A 24 -37.43 -21.73 -1.96
CA ASN A 24 -37.71 -23.12 -1.58
C ASN A 24 -38.74 -23.78 -2.49
N ASN A 25 -39.65 -23.00 -3.09
CA ASN A 25 -40.73 -23.49 -3.93
C ASN A 25 -40.26 -23.77 -5.37
N CYS A 26 -39.73 -22.77 -6.08
CA CYS A 26 -39.32 -22.91 -7.49
C CYS A 26 -37.82 -23.20 -7.69
N LYS A 27 -37.03 -23.27 -6.61
CA LYS A 27 -35.58 -23.51 -6.64
C LYS A 27 -34.77 -22.46 -7.42
N SER A 28 -35.38 -21.33 -7.79
CA SER A 28 -34.65 -20.21 -8.38
C SER A 28 -33.58 -19.72 -7.42
N CYS A 29 -32.39 -19.48 -7.97
CA CYS A 29 -31.23 -19.02 -7.22
C CYS A 29 -30.79 -17.64 -7.73
N THR A 30 -30.49 -16.73 -6.82
CA THR A 30 -29.91 -15.42 -7.14
C THR A 30 -28.72 -15.18 -6.24
N THR A 31 -27.62 -14.72 -6.81
CA THR A 31 -26.39 -14.41 -6.07
C THR A 31 -26.17 -12.90 -6.02
N LEU A 32 -25.84 -12.40 -4.84
CA LEU A 32 -25.35 -11.04 -4.62
C LEU A 32 -23.87 -11.08 -4.23
N TYR A 33 -23.12 -10.14 -4.80
CA TYR A 33 -21.71 -9.93 -4.53
C TYR A 33 -21.55 -8.58 -3.84
N SER A 34 -20.94 -8.52 -2.65
CA SER A 34 -20.80 -7.26 -1.92
C SER A 34 -19.80 -6.29 -2.54
N SER A 35 -18.93 -6.78 -3.43
CA SER A 35 -17.92 -6.00 -4.13
C SER A 35 -17.52 -6.71 -5.41
N PRO A 36 -17.26 -5.97 -6.51
CA PRO A 36 -16.71 -6.56 -7.72
C PRO A 36 -15.28 -7.08 -7.50
N LYS A 37 -14.85 -7.94 -8.40
CA LYS A 37 -13.44 -8.34 -8.54
C LYS A 37 -12.68 -7.22 -9.27
N MET A 38 -11.40 -7.07 -8.96
CA MET A 38 -10.52 -6.18 -9.69
C MET A 38 -10.38 -6.64 -11.15
N PRO A 39 -10.18 -5.72 -12.12
CA PRO A 39 -9.97 -6.08 -13.53
C PRO A 39 -8.77 -7.02 -13.73
N THR A 40 -7.75 -6.89 -12.87
CA THR A 40 -6.55 -7.71 -12.86
C THR A 40 -6.48 -8.54 -11.57
N GLY A 41 -6.20 -9.84 -11.72
CA GLY A 41 -6.04 -10.77 -10.61
C GLY A 41 -7.36 -11.24 -9.97
N ARG A 42 -7.25 -11.84 -8.78
CA ARG A 42 -8.38 -12.46 -8.04
C ARG A 42 -8.85 -11.64 -6.84
N ARG A 43 -8.39 -10.39 -6.71
CA ARG A 43 -8.64 -9.54 -5.55
C ARG A 43 -10.04 -8.90 -5.66
N HIS A 44 -10.67 -8.63 -4.53
CA HIS A 44 -11.94 -7.89 -4.47
C HIS A 44 -11.66 -6.42 -4.16
N GLU A 45 -12.36 -5.53 -4.87
CA GLU A 45 -12.15 -4.09 -4.78
C GLU A 45 -12.26 -3.56 -3.34
N ILE A 46 -13.22 -4.06 -2.56
CA ILE A 46 -13.40 -3.67 -1.16
C ILE A 46 -12.17 -3.90 -0.29
N ASN A 47 -11.44 -5.01 -0.53
CA ASN A 47 -10.23 -5.32 0.23
C ASN A 47 -9.04 -4.46 -0.22
N ILE A 48 -8.98 -4.08 -1.50
CA ILE A 48 -8.00 -3.10 -1.99
C ILE A 48 -8.28 -1.74 -1.34
N ARG A 49 -9.52 -1.25 -1.41
CA ARG A 49 -9.92 0.03 -0.79
C ARG A 49 -9.62 0.07 0.71
N LEU A 50 -9.83 -1.04 1.42
CA LEU A 50 -9.46 -1.17 2.83
C LEU A 50 -7.94 -1.03 3.04
N ALA A 51 -7.12 -1.70 2.22
CA ALA A 51 -5.66 -1.62 2.29
C ALA A 51 -5.13 -0.21 1.98
N ILE A 52 -5.73 0.49 1.02
CA ILE A 52 -5.39 1.89 0.69
C ILE A 52 -5.79 2.81 1.84
N GLY A 53 -7.07 2.79 2.21
CA GLY A 53 -7.63 3.72 3.21
C GLY A 53 -6.91 3.61 4.54
N SER A 54 -6.60 2.39 4.97
CA SER A 54 -5.82 2.16 6.19
C SER A 54 -4.37 2.63 6.13
N THR A 55 -3.73 2.57 4.96
CA THR A 55 -2.37 3.10 4.76
C THR A 55 -2.40 4.62 4.82
N LEU A 56 -3.35 5.25 4.14
CA LEU A 56 -3.54 6.71 4.17
C LEU A 56 -3.91 7.23 5.56
N CYS A 57 -4.64 6.44 6.36
CA CYS A 57 -4.99 6.78 7.74
C CYS A 57 -3.90 6.42 8.76
N GLY A 58 -2.76 5.85 8.35
CA GLY A 58 -1.70 5.45 9.27
C GLY A 58 -2.07 4.30 10.23
N LEU A 59 -3.11 3.52 9.93
CA LEU A 59 -3.56 2.41 10.76
C LEU A 59 -2.79 1.12 10.49
N GLY A 60 -2.47 0.88 9.21
CA GLY A 60 -1.97 -0.42 8.74
C GLY A 60 -2.98 -1.57 8.99
N ARG A 61 -2.54 -2.81 8.73
CA ARG A 61 -3.41 -3.99 8.86
C ARG A 61 -3.88 -4.23 10.30
N ASP A 62 -2.98 -4.07 11.27
CA ASP A 62 -3.28 -4.34 12.67
C ASP A 62 -4.22 -3.30 13.27
N GLY A 63 -4.06 -2.02 12.89
CA GLY A 63 -5.02 -0.97 13.24
C GLY A 63 -6.41 -1.26 12.67
N VAL A 64 -6.47 -1.68 11.39
CA VAL A 64 -7.74 -2.11 10.76
C VAL A 64 -8.34 -3.31 11.45
N MET A 65 -7.54 -4.32 11.82
CA MET A 65 -8.04 -5.50 12.51
C MET A 65 -8.72 -5.14 13.84
N LYS A 66 -8.11 -4.23 14.62
CA LYS A 66 -8.70 -3.72 15.86
C LYS A 66 -9.99 -2.93 15.60
N LEU A 67 -9.97 -2.05 14.59
CA LEU A 67 -11.15 -1.27 14.19
C LEU A 67 -12.33 -2.17 13.79
N LEU A 68 -12.09 -3.12 12.89
CA LEU A 68 -13.12 -4.05 12.42
C LEU A 68 -13.63 -4.94 13.56
N GLY A 69 -12.73 -5.40 14.45
CA GLY A 69 -13.13 -6.12 15.66
C GLY A 69 -14.06 -5.31 16.57
N ALA A 70 -13.75 -4.02 16.79
CA ALA A 70 -14.60 -3.13 17.59
C ALA A 70 -15.98 -2.87 16.96
N LEU A 71 -16.07 -2.92 15.63
CA LEU A 71 -17.32 -2.78 14.88
C LEU A 71 -18.07 -4.11 14.72
N ASN A 72 -17.57 -5.21 15.29
CA ASN A 72 -18.09 -6.57 15.08
C ASN A 72 -18.15 -6.95 13.59
N LEU A 73 -17.14 -6.54 12.83
CA LEU A 73 -16.95 -6.88 11.41
C LEU A 73 -15.91 -8.00 11.26
N PRO A 74 -15.94 -8.76 10.15
CA PRO A 74 -14.93 -9.76 9.85
C PRO A 74 -13.52 -9.17 9.81
N PRO A 75 -12.48 -9.97 10.12
CA PRO A 75 -11.11 -9.50 10.03
C PRO A 75 -10.75 -9.12 8.59
N PRO A 76 -9.71 -8.28 8.38
CA PRO A 76 -9.17 -8.05 7.05
C PRO A 76 -8.63 -9.36 6.46
N ILE A 77 -8.33 -9.33 5.16
CA ILE A 77 -7.67 -10.45 4.48
C ILE A 77 -6.37 -10.89 5.17
N GLN A 78 -5.94 -12.11 4.86
CA GLN A 78 -4.67 -12.69 5.34
C GLN A 78 -3.51 -11.73 5.04
N GLU A 79 -2.52 -11.71 5.92
CA GLU A 79 -1.43 -10.72 5.88
C GLU A 79 -0.68 -10.69 4.55
N HIS A 80 -0.33 -11.85 3.98
CA HIS A 80 0.32 -11.88 2.67
C HIS A 80 -0.53 -11.26 1.57
N LYS A 81 -1.85 -11.54 1.54
CA LYS A 81 -2.79 -10.94 0.57
C LYS A 81 -2.97 -9.45 0.79
N TYR A 82 -2.89 -9.01 2.04
CA TYR A 82 -2.95 -7.60 2.39
C TYR A 82 -1.73 -6.85 1.86
N ARG A 83 -0.53 -7.41 2.06
CA ARG A 83 0.72 -6.88 1.52
C ARG A 83 0.69 -6.84 0.00
N GLU A 84 0.23 -7.91 -0.65
CA GLU A 84 0.01 -7.90 -2.11
C GLU A 84 -0.97 -6.81 -2.56
N ALA A 85 -2.01 -6.52 -1.78
CA ALA A 85 -2.93 -5.42 -2.07
C ALA A 85 -2.26 -4.05 -1.93
N GLN A 86 -1.36 -3.89 -0.95
CA GLN A 86 -0.57 -2.66 -0.80
C GLN A 86 0.44 -2.50 -1.94
N GLU A 87 1.18 -3.56 -2.28
CA GLU A 87 2.13 -3.57 -3.40
C GLU A 87 1.44 -3.29 -4.74
N PHE A 88 0.27 -3.88 -4.95
CA PHE A 88 -0.54 -3.60 -6.14
C PHE A 88 -0.88 -2.11 -6.26
N VAL A 89 -1.19 -1.44 -5.15
CA VAL A 89 -1.55 -0.01 -5.17
C VAL A 89 -0.32 0.88 -5.23
N LEU A 90 0.79 0.47 -4.62
CA LEU A 90 2.03 1.24 -4.58
C LEU A 90 2.45 1.67 -5.99
N ASP A 91 2.42 0.76 -6.97
CA ASP A 91 2.74 1.05 -8.37
C ASP A 91 1.88 2.20 -8.96
N TYR A 92 0.60 2.26 -8.63
CA TYR A 92 -0.27 3.36 -9.08
C TYR A 92 0.03 4.67 -8.34
N ILE A 93 0.34 4.59 -7.04
CA ILE A 93 0.69 5.76 -6.22
C ILE A 93 2.00 6.36 -6.69
N GLU A 94 3.03 5.55 -6.95
CA GLU A 94 4.34 6.00 -7.43
C GLU A 94 4.21 6.69 -8.80
N LYS A 95 3.44 6.11 -9.74
CA LYS A 95 3.16 6.76 -11.03
C LYS A 95 2.42 8.09 -10.88
N ALA A 96 1.41 8.15 -10.00
CA ALA A 96 0.68 9.38 -9.73
C ALA A 96 1.58 10.44 -9.08
N GLN A 97 2.49 10.00 -8.19
CA GLN A 97 3.48 10.85 -7.55
C GLN A 97 4.45 11.44 -8.58
N GLU A 98 5.02 10.62 -9.47
CA GLU A 98 5.91 11.09 -10.55
C GLU A 98 5.23 12.13 -11.45
N GLN A 99 4.00 11.86 -11.89
CA GLN A 99 3.22 12.79 -12.72
C GLN A 99 2.90 14.10 -11.97
N SER A 100 2.56 14.01 -10.70
CA SER A 100 2.28 15.16 -9.84
C SER A 100 3.53 16.02 -9.66
N MET A 101 4.69 15.42 -9.39
CA MET A 101 5.97 16.12 -9.20
C MET A 101 6.44 16.75 -10.51
N ALA A 102 6.35 16.06 -11.64
CA ALA A 102 6.67 16.61 -12.96
C ALA A 102 5.82 17.85 -13.29
N THR A 103 4.52 17.79 -12.99
CA THR A 103 3.61 18.93 -13.16
C THR A 103 3.99 20.10 -12.23
N ALA A 104 4.33 19.81 -10.98
CA ALA A 104 4.78 20.81 -10.01
C ALA A 104 6.08 21.52 -10.44
N VAL A 105 7.00 20.81 -11.11
CA VAL A 105 8.21 21.41 -11.69
C VAL A 105 7.84 22.39 -12.79
N GLU A 106 7.00 22.01 -13.76
CA GLU A 106 6.63 22.90 -14.87
C GLU A 106 5.86 24.13 -14.40
N GLU A 107 5.00 24.00 -13.38
CA GLU A 107 4.37 25.15 -12.73
C GLU A 107 5.38 26.09 -12.06
N ALA A 108 6.42 25.53 -11.41
CA ALA A 108 7.48 26.32 -10.80
C ALA A 108 8.33 27.05 -11.85
N VAL A 109 8.64 26.40 -12.98
CA VAL A 109 9.31 27.01 -14.13
C VAL A 109 8.47 28.16 -14.71
N ALA A 110 7.17 27.95 -14.88
CA ALA A 110 6.27 29.00 -15.36
C ALA A 110 6.23 30.20 -14.40
N ALA A 111 6.17 29.95 -13.08
CA ALA A 111 6.21 31.00 -12.06
C ALA A 111 7.55 31.75 -12.04
N ALA A 112 8.65 31.09 -12.42
CA ALA A 112 9.98 31.69 -12.56
C ALA A 112 10.20 32.39 -13.92
N GLY A 113 9.15 32.61 -14.72
CA GLY A 113 9.25 33.26 -16.03
C GLY A 113 9.91 32.39 -17.09
N GLY A 114 9.83 31.06 -16.96
CA GLY A 114 10.40 30.10 -17.91
C GLY A 114 11.83 29.64 -17.57
N VAL A 115 12.41 30.10 -16.46
CA VAL A 115 13.75 29.71 -16.01
C VAL A 115 13.69 28.36 -15.28
N ARG A 116 14.59 27.43 -15.65
CA ARG A 116 14.70 26.10 -15.03
C ARG A 116 15.64 26.05 -13.82
N ASP A 117 16.42 27.10 -13.59
CA ASP A 117 17.19 27.28 -12.36
C ASP A 117 16.26 27.72 -11.23
N LEU A 118 15.65 26.73 -10.58
CA LEU A 118 14.68 26.93 -9.52
C LEU A 118 15.36 27.01 -8.16
N VAL A 119 14.91 27.95 -7.33
CA VAL A 119 15.19 27.92 -5.89
C VAL A 119 14.23 26.92 -5.26
N VAL A 120 14.77 26.05 -4.40
CA VAL A 120 14.03 24.96 -3.77
C VAL A 120 14.29 24.98 -2.26
N SER A 121 13.30 24.50 -1.50
CA SER A 121 13.43 24.25 -0.07
C SER A 121 13.40 22.74 0.17
N GLY A 122 14.31 22.23 0.99
CA GLY A 122 14.32 20.83 1.40
C GLY A 122 13.83 20.66 2.83
N ASP A 123 13.02 19.64 3.07
CA ASP A 123 12.66 19.19 4.42
C ASP A 123 12.70 17.66 4.48
N GLY A 124 12.84 17.10 5.67
CA GLY A 124 12.91 15.66 5.87
C GLY A 124 12.51 15.22 7.26
N ALA A 125 12.03 13.99 7.35
CA ALA A 125 11.58 13.39 8.59
C ALA A 125 12.06 11.94 8.72
N TRP A 126 12.39 11.56 9.94
CA TRP A 126 12.60 10.18 10.32
C TRP A 126 11.27 9.57 10.78
N LEU A 127 11.03 8.29 10.45
CA LEU A 127 9.80 7.57 10.78
C LEU A 127 9.50 7.57 12.29
N THR A 128 10.55 7.52 13.11
CA THR A 128 10.45 7.59 14.57
C THR A 128 11.29 8.73 15.11
N ARG A 129 10.87 9.32 16.23
CA ARG A 129 11.66 10.36 16.92
C ARG A 129 12.88 9.73 17.59
N GLY A 130 13.99 10.44 17.57
CA GLY A 130 15.26 10.02 18.22
C GLY A 130 16.24 9.35 17.27
N TYR A 131 17.37 8.91 17.81
CA TYR A 131 18.52 8.40 17.03
C TYR A 131 18.38 6.94 16.57
N SER A 132 17.24 6.30 16.80
CA SER A 132 17.01 4.88 16.49
C SER A 132 16.16 4.64 15.24
N SER A 133 15.82 5.68 14.48
CA SER A 133 14.98 5.50 13.30
C SER A 133 15.73 4.75 12.20
N LEU A 134 15.09 3.72 11.67
CA LEU A 134 15.64 2.90 10.58
C LEU A 134 15.26 3.44 9.20
N HIS A 135 14.17 4.23 9.11
CA HIS A 135 13.63 4.73 7.86
C HIS A 135 13.39 6.24 7.98
N GLY A 136 13.63 6.96 6.89
CA GLY A 136 13.41 8.39 6.76
C GLY A 136 12.97 8.77 5.35
N ILE A 137 12.46 9.98 5.21
CA ILE A 137 12.04 10.59 3.95
C ILE A 137 12.55 12.02 3.88
N ALA A 138 12.92 12.46 2.69
CA ALA A 138 13.22 13.85 2.39
C ALA A 138 12.41 14.28 1.16
N ALA A 139 12.01 15.54 1.14
CA ALA A 139 11.27 16.14 0.05
C ALA A 139 11.90 17.48 -0.34
N LEU A 140 11.94 17.75 -1.63
CA LEU A 140 12.23 19.07 -2.17
C LEU A 140 10.92 19.73 -2.59
N CYS A 141 10.76 20.99 -2.22
CA CYS A 141 9.61 21.83 -2.50
C CYS A 141 10.03 23.05 -3.31
N SER A 142 9.19 23.45 -4.26
CA SER A 142 9.35 24.73 -4.95
C SER A 142 9.13 25.91 -3.99
N THR A 143 9.81 27.03 -4.20
CA THR A 143 9.65 28.24 -3.37
C THR A 143 8.71 29.26 -4.00
N THR A 144 7.72 28.81 -4.78
CA THR A 144 6.70 29.71 -5.37
C THR A 144 5.71 30.17 -4.29
N ALA A 145 4.78 31.06 -4.66
CA ALA A 145 3.69 31.48 -3.77
C ALA A 145 2.80 30.30 -3.31
N ASN A 146 2.75 29.21 -4.09
CA ASN A 146 2.07 27.97 -3.75
C ASN A 146 3.08 26.80 -3.79
N PRO A 147 3.89 26.61 -2.73
CA PRO A 147 4.91 25.56 -2.70
C PRO A 147 4.32 24.18 -2.95
N LYS A 148 4.97 23.42 -3.83
CA LYS A 148 4.63 22.03 -4.13
C LYS A 148 5.86 21.15 -4.05
N VAL A 149 5.68 19.90 -3.68
CA VAL A 149 6.73 18.88 -3.71
C VAL A 149 7.09 18.60 -5.17
N ILE A 150 8.38 18.70 -5.48
CA ILE A 150 8.94 18.51 -6.83
C ILE A 150 9.88 17.30 -6.90
N ASP A 151 10.36 16.82 -5.76
CA ASP A 151 11.15 15.60 -5.67
C ASP A 151 11.04 15.01 -4.25
N THR A 152 11.24 13.70 -4.14
CA THR A 152 11.29 13.00 -2.86
C THR A 152 12.29 11.86 -2.90
N THR A 153 12.94 11.61 -1.79
CA THR A 153 13.77 10.42 -1.60
C THR A 153 13.51 9.79 -0.25
N TRP A 154 13.68 8.48 -0.15
CA TRP A 154 13.59 7.77 1.11
C TRP A 154 14.96 7.22 1.49
N SER A 155 15.21 7.16 2.79
CA SER A 155 16.46 6.65 3.37
C SER A 155 16.14 5.46 4.27
N SER A 156 16.98 4.44 4.21
CA SER A 156 16.91 3.31 5.11
C SER A 156 18.28 2.82 5.56
N LYS A 157 18.38 2.59 6.87
CA LYS A 157 19.51 1.93 7.54
C LYS A 157 19.39 0.40 7.51
N ASN A 158 18.31 -0.14 6.95
CA ASN A 158 17.99 -1.56 7.02
C ASN A 158 17.34 -2.07 5.73
N CYS A 159 17.58 -3.34 5.40
CA CYS A 159 16.80 -4.06 4.41
C CYS A 159 16.20 -5.33 5.03
N SER A 160 14.87 -5.39 5.11
CA SER A 160 14.16 -6.54 5.66
C SER A 160 14.41 -7.84 4.89
N LYS A 161 14.66 -7.74 3.57
CA LYS A 161 15.02 -8.89 2.74
C LYS A 161 16.41 -9.42 3.11
N CYS A 162 17.41 -8.54 3.27
CA CYS A 162 18.74 -8.91 3.74
C CYS A 162 18.69 -9.56 5.13
N LEU A 163 17.95 -8.96 6.08
CA LEU A 163 17.77 -9.53 7.42
C LEU A 163 17.17 -10.94 7.39
N GLY A 164 16.17 -11.18 6.54
CA GLY A 164 15.56 -12.50 6.40
C GLY A 164 16.52 -13.52 5.78
N ALA A 165 17.24 -13.10 4.74
CA ALA A 165 18.22 -13.92 4.04
C ALA A 165 19.43 -14.28 4.90
N GLU A 166 19.71 -13.52 5.96
CA GLU A 166 20.83 -13.79 6.86
C GLU A 166 20.79 -15.21 7.48
N SER A 167 19.58 -15.74 7.71
CA SER A 167 19.39 -17.12 8.17
C SER A 167 19.93 -18.18 7.20
N LEU A 168 20.01 -17.85 5.91
CA LEU A 168 20.52 -18.72 4.85
C LEU A 168 22.04 -18.79 4.84
N ARG A 169 22.74 -17.77 5.37
CA ARG A 169 24.20 -17.66 5.33
C ARG A 169 24.90 -18.93 5.82
N HIS A 170 24.36 -19.54 6.87
CA HIS A 170 24.94 -20.73 7.49
C HIS A 170 24.20 -22.04 7.15
N THR A 171 22.96 -21.96 6.64
CA THR A 171 22.13 -23.14 6.37
C THR A 171 22.12 -23.54 4.90
N ASN A 172 22.26 -22.59 3.98
CA ASN A 172 22.31 -22.80 2.55
C ASN A 172 23.07 -21.64 1.87
N PHE A 173 24.40 -21.76 1.87
CA PHE A 173 25.30 -20.72 1.37
C PHE A 173 25.09 -20.40 -0.12
N ASP A 174 24.82 -21.40 -0.96
CA ASP A 174 24.61 -21.21 -2.40
C ASP A 174 23.37 -20.35 -2.67
N LEU A 175 22.28 -20.61 -1.92
CA LEU A 175 21.07 -19.80 -2.00
C LEU A 175 21.30 -18.39 -1.47
N PHE A 176 22.09 -18.24 -0.39
CA PHE A 176 22.45 -16.93 0.14
C PHE A 176 23.28 -16.11 -0.85
N SER A 177 24.29 -16.70 -1.50
CA SER A 177 25.10 -16.05 -2.54
C SER A 177 24.24 -15.63 -3.72
N THR A 178 23.35 -16.52 -4.20
CA THR A 178 22.41 -16.21 -5.28
C THR A 178 21.49 -15.04 -4.90
N PHE A 179 20.99 -15.00 -3.67
CA PHE A 179 20.21 -13.87 -3.18
C PHE A 179 21.03 -12.57 -3.18
N GLN A 180 22.26 -12.58 -2.67
CA GLN A 180 23.10 -11.39 -2.61
C GLN A 180 23.39 -10.80 -3.99
N GLU A 181 23.60 -11.63 -5.01
CA GLU A 181 23.87 -11.19 -6.38
C GLU A 181 22.65 -10.58 -7.08
N ASN A 182 21.45 -11.10 -6.80
CA ASN A 182 20.23 -10.74 -7.54
C ASN A 182 19.31 -9.78 -6.78
N HIS A 183 19.62 -9.45 -5.52
CA HIS A 183 18.76 -8.65 -4.69
C HIS A 183 19.05 -7.14 -4.81
N GLU A 184 18.02 -6.38 -5.17
CA GLU A 184 18.01 -4.92 -5.04
C GLU A 184 17.90 -4.51 -3.56
N CYS A 185 19.05 -4.27 -2.94
CA CYS A 185 19.14 -3.90 -1.53
C CYS A 185 18.44 -2.57 -1.24
N GLN A 186 17.62 -2.56 -0.18
CA GLN A 186 16.93 -1.36 0.28
C GLN A 186 17.76 -0.51 1.27
N LEU A 187 18.92 -1.00 1.72
CA LEU A 187 19.81 -0.22 2.56
C LEU A 187 20.54 0.81 1.69
N ASN A 188 20.23 2.09 1.89
CA ASN A 188 20.78 3.20 1.10
C ASN A 188 21.33 4.34 1.97
N PHE A 189 21.31 4.19 3.31
CA PHE A 189 21.85 5.18 4.25
C PHE A 189 22.73 4.51 5.31
N THR A 190 23.99 4.96 5.39
CA THR A 190 25.00 4.46 6.35
C THR A 190 25.38 5.49 7.42
N GLY A 191 24.75 6.68 7.39
CA GLY A 191 25.02 7.74 8.35
C GLY A 191 24.53 7.42 9.77
N THR A 192 25.12 8.12 10.75
CA THR A 192 24.75 8.01 12.17
C THR A 192 23.55 8.89 12.49
#